data_AF-A0A429ENT6-F1
#
_entry.id   AF-A0A429ENT6-F1
#
_cell.length_a   1.000
_cell.length_b   1.000
_cell.length_c   1.000
_cell.angle_alpha   90.00
_cell.angle_beta   90.00
_cell.angle_gamma   90.00
#
_symmetry.space_group_name_H-M   'P 1'
#
loop_
_entity.id
_entity.type
_entity.pdbx_description
1 polymer ?
#
loop_
_entity_poly.entity_id
_entity_poly.type
_entity_poly.pdbx_seq_one_letter_code
_entity_poly.pdbx_strand_id
1 'polypeptide(L)' 'MTAFPGLGSPGIGRIPIMDVEPVVGCGRWPAKAVVGETFEVSATVFREGHEMLGAAV' A
#
# COMPACT_ATOMS: atom_id res chain seq x y z
N MET A 1 0.70 -17.08 3.44
CA MET A 1 0.38 -16.82 4.86
C MET A 1 1.29 -15.69 5.32
N THR A 2 1.01 -14.47 4.86
CA THR A 2 1.72 -13.25 5.27
C THR A 2 0.70 -12.12 5.13
N ALA A 3 0.22 -11.63 6.26
CA ALA A 3 -0.60 -10.44 6.32
C ALA A 3 0.25 -9.25 5.89
N PHE A 4 -0.28 -8.41 4.98
CA PHE A 4 0.24 -7.05 4.83
C PHE A 4 -0.02 -6.32 6.15
N PRO A 5 1.00 -5.76 6.82
CA PRO A 5 0.81 -5.06 8.08
C PRO A 5 0.10 -3.75 7.78
N GLY A 6 -1.23 -3.76 7.87
CA GLY A 6 -2.06 -2.61 7.53
C GLY A 6 -3.33 -2.55 8.38
N LEU A 7 -3.26 -2.90 9.66
CA LEU A 7 -4.36 -2.64 10.60
C LEU A 7 -3.82 -2.29 11.99
N GLY A 8 -3.77 -0.99 12.28
CA GLY A 8 -3.64 -0.45 13.65
C GLY A 8 -2.55 0.61 13.83
N SER A 9 -2.94 1.84 14.18
CA SER A 9 -2.03 2.89 14.68
C SER A 9 -1.62 2.57 16.13
N PRO A 10 -0.32 2.61 16.46
CA PRO A 10 0.32 3.83 16.99
C PRO A 10 1.72 4.02 16.39
N GLY A 11 1.80 4.35 15.10
CA GLY A 11 3.09 4.33 14.40
C GLY A 11 3.03 4.76 12.95
N ILE A 12 2.19 5.76 12.61
CA ILE A 12 2.34 6.48 11.35
C ILE A 12 3.80 6.93 11.29
N GLY A 13 4.59 6.30 10.42
CA GLY A 13 5.90 6.83 10.06
C GLY A 13 5.71 8.25 9.55
N ARG A 14 6.75 9.08 9.57
CA ARG A 14 6.67 10.51 9.17
C ARG A 14 6.01 10.77 7.81
N ILE A 15 5.88 9.74 6.98
CA ILE A 15 5.20 9.74 5.68
C ILE A 15 4.06 8.71 5.76
N PRO A 16 2.79 9.16 5.93
CA PRO A 16 1.62 8.32 5.78
C PRO A 16 1.55 7.60 4.42
N ILE A 17 1.23 6.30 4.47
CA ILE A 17 0.90 5.46 3.31
C ILE A 17 -0.47 4.85 3.58
N MET A 18 -1.45 5.15 2.74
CA MET A 18 -2.86 4.78 2.92
C MET A 18 -3.43 4.18 1.64
N ASP A 19 -4.59 3.53 1.75
CA ASP A 19 -5.39 3.06 0.61
C ASP A 19 -4.57 2.26 -0.42
N VAL A 20 -3.81 1.26 0.06
CA VAL A 20 -2.99 0.41 -0.81
C VAL A 20 -3.86 -0.54 -1.60
N GLU A 21 -3.68 -0.55 -2.92
CA GLU A 21 -4.39 -1.41 -3.87
C GLU A 21 -3.38 -2.18 -4.73
N PRO A 22 -3.72 -3.39 -5.22
CA PRO A 22 -5.05 -4.02 -5.22
C PRO A 22 -5.38 -4.79 -3.94
N VAL A 23 -6.60 -4.55 -3.41
CA VAL A 23 -7.13 -5.24 -2.23
C VAL A 23 -8.43 -5.99 -2.56
N VAL A 24 -8.50 -7.28 -2.22
CA VAL A 24 -9.70 -8.11 -2.50
C VAL A 24 -10.41 -8.45 -1.19
N GLY A 25 -11.68 -8.06 -1.10
CA GLY A 25 -12.49 -8.31 0.09
C GLY A 25 -11.93 -7.67 1.36
N CYS A 26 -11.45 -6.42 1.28
CA CYS A 26 -10.80 -5.72 2.40
C CYS A 26 -9.59 -6.49 2.98
N GLY A 27 -8.82 -7.16 2.12
CA GLY A 27 -7.64 -7.94 2.50
C GLY A 27 -7.97 -9.38 2.91
N ARG A 28 -9.24 -9.78 2.87
CA ARG A 28 -9.68 -11.14 3.17
C ARG A 28 -9.14 -12.17 2.16
N TRP A 29 -8.95 -11.74 0.91
CA TRP A 29 -8.47 -12.60 -0.16
C TRP A 29 -7.22 -12.01 -0.80
N PRO A 30 -6.28 -12.86 -1.26
CA PRO A 30 -5.11 -12.38 -1.99
C PRO A 30 -5.53 -11.82 -3.36
N ALA A 31 -4.91 -10.72 -3.76
CA ALA A 31 -4.90 -10.31 -5.17
C ALA A 31 -4.23 -11.40 -6.01
N LYS A 32 -4.68 -11.57 -7.25
CA LYS A 32 -4.20 -12.62 -8.16
C LYS A 32 -3.79 -11.98 -9.49
N ALA A 33 -2.70 -12.47 -10.05
CA ALA A 33 -2.20 -12.15 -11.38
C ALA A 33 -1.60 -13.43 -11.99
N VAL A 34 -1.43 -13.46 -13.31
CA VAL A 34 -0.77 -14.55 -14.03
C VAL A 34 0.71 -14.26 -14.30
N VAL A 35 1.47 -15.30 -14.65
CA VAL A 35 2.91 -15.14 -14.96
C VAL A 35 3.08 -14.26 -16.20
N GLY A 36 3.89 -13.21 -16.08
CA GLY A 36 4.13 -12.24 -17.15
C GLY A 36 3.09 -11.14 -17.27
N GLU A 37 2.07 -11.13 -16.41
CA GLU A 37 1.09 -10.05 -16.35
C GLU A 37 1.63 -8.88 -15.53
N THR A 38 1.60 -7.69 -16.14
CA THR A 38 1.86 -6.43 -15.44
C THR A 38 0.55 -5.93 -14.86
N PHE A 39 0.54 -5.62 -13.57
CA PHE A 39 -0.58 -4.98 -12.89
C PHE A 39 -0.10 -3.78 -12.10
N GLU A 40 -1.00 -2.82 -11.90
CA GLU A 40 -0.73 -1.60 -11.15
C GLU A 40 -0.85 -1.86 -9.65
N VAL A 41 0.11 -1.31 -8.90
CA VAL A 41 0.07 -1.22 -7.43
C VAL A 41 0.04 0.26 -7.09
N SER A 42 -0.98 0.69 -6.36
CA SER A 42 -1.22 2.10 -6.02
C SER A 42 -1.35 2.27 -4.51
N ALA A 43 -1.03 3.47 -4.03
CA ALA A 43 -1.21 3.86 -2.63
C ALA A 43 -1.26 5.39 -2.53
N THR A 44 -2.04 5.89 -1.57
CA THR A 44 -2.06 7.30 -1.19
C THR A 44 -0.88 7.57 -0.25
N VAL A 45 0.19 8.17 -0.78
CA VAL A 45 1.39 8.52 0.00
C VAL A 45 1.52 10.04 0.11
N PHE A 46 1.61 10.55 1.33
CA PHE A 46 1.83 11.97 1.57
C PHE A 46 2.72 12.19 2.78
N ARG A 47 3.29 13.39 2.91
CA ARG A 47 4.08 13.82 4.06
C ARG A 47 3.69 15.22 4.47
N GLU A 48 3.98 15.60 5.72
CA GLU A 48 3.90 17.01 6.10
C GLU A 48 5.12 17.80 5.58
N GLY A 49 4.88 19.06 5.20
CA GLY A 49 5.85 19.96 4.58
C GLY A 49 5.75 20.03 3.05
N HIS A 50 6.54 20.91 2.45
CA HIS A 50 6.52 21.20 0.98
C HIS A 50 7.59 20.43 0.19
N GLU A 51 8.31 19.54 0.86
CA GLU A 51 9.39 18.79 0.25
C GLU A 51 8.84 17.67 -0.64
N MET A 52 9.56 17.36 -1.72
CA MET A 52 9.22 16.22 -2.57
C MET A 52 9.35 14.91 -1.81
N LEU A 53 8.49 13.95 -2.16
CA LEU A 53 8.52 12.57 -1.66
C LEU A 53 8.64 11.60 -2.84
N GLY A 54 9.19 10.42 -2.58
CA GLY A 54 9.22 9.30 -3.52
C GLY A 54 8.60 8.05 -2.91
N ALA A 55 8.06 7.18 -3.76
CA ALA A 55 7.52 5.88 -3.40
C ALA A 55 7.98 4.82 -4.42
N ALA A 56 8.16 3.58 -3.98
CA ALA A 56 8.56 2.45 -4.81
C ALA A 56 7.84 1.17 -4.35
N VAL A 57 7.68 0.23 -5.28
CA VAL A 57 7.02 -1.09 -5.10
C VAL A 57 8.05 -2.19 -5.28
#